data_AF-A0A963PI82-F1
#
_entry.id   AF-A0A963PI82-F1
#
_cell.length_a   1.000
_cell.length_b   1.000
_cell.length_c   1.000
_cell.angle_alpha   90.00
_cell.angle_beta   90.00
_cell.angle_gamma   90.00
#
_symmetry.space_group_name_H-M   'P 1'
#
loop_
_entity.id
_entity.type
_entity.pdbx_description
1 polymer ?
#
loop_
_entity_poly.entity_id
_entity_poly.type
_entity_poly.pdbx_seq_one_letter_code
_entity_poly.pdbx_strand_id
1 'polypeptide(L)' 'MSEHVPHRPASEPSLVKKPYMRVVKSYVLRAGRMGPGQQRAYEQFGPRFLLNYDPSHPLDTTAAFGRRAPLIMEIGFGMG' A
#
# COMPACT_ATOMS: atom_id res chain seq x y z
N MET A 1 34.18 66.31 -7.19
CA MET A 1 33.09 65.74 -8.02
C MET A 1 33.37 64.27 -8.20
N SER A 2 32.82 63.43 -7.33
CA SER A 2 32.86 61.96 -7.48
C SER A 2 31.41 61.51 -7.58
N GLU A 3 30.98 61.25 -8.81
CA GLU A 3 29.67 60.66 -9.07
C GLU A 3 29.75 59.17 -8.76
N HIS A 4 29.00 58.74 -7.74
CA HIS A 4 28.83 57.34 -7.40
C HIS A 4 27.77 56.76 -8.34
N VAL A 5 28.21 56.01 -9.36
CA VAL A 5 27.33 55.27 -10.27
C VAL A 5 26.71 54.11 -9.48
N PRO A 6 25.37 53.99 -9.39
CA PRO A 6 24.76 52.85 -8.72
C PRO A 6 24.96 51.60 -9.59
N HIS A 7 25.65 50.60 -9.03
CA HIS A 7 25.82 49.30 -9.65
C HIS A 7 24.46 48.58 -9.68
N ARG A 8 23.88 48.41 -10.88
CA ARG A 8 22.67 47.61 -11.09
C ARG A 8 22.98 46.15 -10.69
N PRO A 9 22.20 45.50 -9.81
CA PRO A 9 22.44 44.09 -9.52
C PRO A 9 22.20 43.26 -10.78
N ALA A 10 23.12 42.32 -11.03
CA ALA A 10 23.04 41.39 -12.15
C ALA A 10 21.72 40.61 -12.09
N SER A 11 21.07 40.47 -13.24
CA SER A 11 19.85 39.66 -13.41
C SER A 11 20.06 38.24 -12.90
N GLU A 12 19.21 37.78 -11.97
CA GLU A 12 19.17 36.38 -11.55
C GLU A 12 18.98 35.46 -12.76
N PRO A 13 19.71 34.32 -12.85
CA PRO A 13 19.48 33.37 -13.91
C PRO A 13 18.08 32.77 -13.77
N SER A 14 17.23 33.05 -14.75
CA SER A 14 15.95 32.38 -14.97
C SER A 14 16.13 30.87 -14.91
N LEU A 15 15.56 30.24 -13.89
CA LEU A 15 15.49 28.78 -13.78
C LEU A 15 14.57 28.27 -14.90
N VAL A 16 15.16 27.97 -16.05
CA VAL A 16 14.46 27.30 -17.14
C VAL A 16 13.94 25.96 -16.60
N LYS A 17 12.61 25.86 -16.43
CA LYS A 17 11.95 24.60 -16.08
C LYS A 17 12.21 23.60 -17.20
N LYS A 18 13.16 22.68 -16.98
CA LYS A 18 13.36 21.54 -17.87
C LYS A 18 12.08 20.70 -17.88
N PRO A 19 11.55 20.30 -19.05
CA PRO A 19 10.35 19.48 -19.12
C PRO A 19 10.60 18.17 -18.36
N TYR A 20 9.71 17.86 -17.42
CA TYR A 20 9.80 16.63 -16.64
C TYR A 20 9.42 15.46 -17.56
N MET A 21 10.42 14.71 -18.02
CA MET A 21 10.19 13.54 -18.87
C MET A 21 9.57 12.43 -18.01
N ARG A 22 8.26 12.19 -18.18
CA ARG A 22 7.59 11.07 -17.52
C ARG A 22 8.05 9.76 -18.18
N VAL A 23 9.00 9.08 -17.57
CA VAL A 23 9.41 7.74 -17.99
C VAL A 23 8.21 6.79 -17.88
N VAL A 24 7.96 6.02 -18.94
CA VAL A 24 6.94 4.96 -18.93
C VAL A 24 7.33 3.92 -17.88
N LYS A 25 6.46 3.70 -16.91
CA LYS A 25 6.62 2.64 -15.90
C LYS A 25 5.76 1.45 -16.29
N SER A 26 6.39 0.30 -16.48
CA SER A 26 5.70 -0.97 -16.69
C SER A 26 5.45 -1.64 -15.34
N TYR A 27 4.19 -1.92 -15.05
CA TYR A 27 3.78 -2.69 -13.88
C TYR A 27 3.34 -4.08 -14.34
N VAL A 28 3.74 -5.11 -13.59
CA VAL A 28 3.21 -6.46 -13.80
C VAL A 28 2.08 -6.67 -12.80
N LEU A 29 0.91 -7.07 -13.30
CA LEU A 29 -0.17 -7.54 -12.44
C LEU A 29 0.29 -8.82 -11.74
N ARG A 30 0.47 -8.78 -10.43
CA ARG A 30 0.54 -10.00 -9.63
C ARG A 30 -0.88 -10.57 -9.53
N ALA A 31 -1.28 -11.32 -10.54
CA ALA A 31 -2.43 -12.19 -10.40
C ALA A 31 -2.12 -13.17 -9.25
N GLY A 32 -2.88 -13.09 -8.16
CA GLY A 32 -2.74 -13.98 -7.03
C GLY A 32 -3.15 -15.40 -7.43
N ARG A 33 -2.24 -16.14 -8.05
CA ARG A 33 -2.45 -17.57 -8.28
C ARG A 33 -2.03 -18.30 -7.03
N MET A 34 -3.03 -18.90 -6.39
CA MET A 34 -2.81 -19.82 -5.29
C MET A 34 -1.95 -20.98 -5.79
N GLY A 35 -0.81 -21.21 -5.13
CA GLY A 35 0.00 -22.38 -5.44
C GLY A 35 -0.75 -23.69 -5.09
N PRO A 36 -0.41 -24.84 -5.68
CA PRO A 36 -1.12 -26.10 -5.41
C PRO A 36 -1.19 -26.47 -3.91
N GLY A 37 -0.14 -26.15 -3.14
CA GLY A 37 -0.13 -26.36 -1.69
C GLY A 37 -1.10 -25.45 -0.96
N GLN A 38 -1.19 -24.18 -1.35
CA GLN A 38 -2.14 -23.23 -0.78
C GLN A 38 -3.58 -23.64 -1.11
N GLN A 39 -3.83 -24.16 -2.33
CA GLN A 39 -5.15 -24.63 -2.73
C GLN A 39 -5.61 -25.81 -1.87
N ARG A 40 -4.75 -26.82 -1.69
CA ARG A 40 -5.05 -27.94 -0.79
C ARG A 40 -5.29 -27.48 0.65
N ALA A 41 -4.50 -26.55 1.16
CA ALA A 41 -4.68 -26.01 2.51
C ALA A 41 -6.01 -25.26 2.65
N TYR A 42 -6.38 -24.46 1.64
CA TYR A 42 -7.66 -23.76 1.60
C TYR A 42 -8.82 -24.75 1.62
N GLU A 43 -8.78 -25.79 0.80
CA GLU A 43 -9.83 -26.82 0.73
C GLU A 43 -9.91 -27.63 2.03
N GLN A 44 -8.77 -28.07 2.57
CA GLN A 44 -8.72 -28.94 3.75
C GLN A 44 -9.07 -28.21 5.04
N PHE A 45 -8.58 -26.99 5.22
CA PHE A 45 -8.66 -26.26 6.48
C PHE A 45 -9.63 -25.08 6.45
N GLY A 46 -10.10 -24.71 5.26
CA GLY A 46 -11.07 -23.64 5.05
C GLY A 46 -12.30 -23.73 5.96
N PRO A 47 -12.98 -24.88 6.05
CA PRO A 47 -14.17 -25.04 6.92
C PRO A 47 -13.94 -24.74 8.39
N ARG A 48 -12.67 -24.79 8.86
CA ARG A 48 -12.32 -24.57 10.27
C ARG A 48 -11.83 -23.15 10.54
N PHE A 49 -11.05 -22.55 9.64
CA PHE A 49 -10.32 -21.32 9.94
C PHE A 49 -10.76 -20.10 9.13
N LEU A 50 -11.50 -20.29 8.04
CA LEU A 50 -11.95 -19.14 7.24
C LEU A 50 -13.25 -18.57 7.80
N LEU A 51 -13.30 -17.25 7.84
CA LEU A 51 -14.51 -16.49 8.11
C LEU A 51 -14.96 -15.86 6.80
N ASN A 52 -16.18 -16.18 6.39
CA ASN A 52 -16.76 -15.58 5.19
C ASN A 52 -17.07 -14.11 5.46
N TYR A 53 -16.74 -13.26 4.49
CA TYR A 53 -17.06 -11.85 4.56
C TYR A 53 -18.57 -11.64 4.43
N ASP A 54 -19.15 -10.95 5.41
CA ASP A 54 -20.54 -10.53 5.40
C ASP A 54 -20.61 -9.02 5.69
N PRO A 55 -21.01 -8.18 4.71
CA PRO A 55 -21.10 -6.74 4.91
C PRO A 55 -22.27 -6.32 5.81
N SER A 56 -23.23 -7.21 6.09
CA SER A 56 -24.43 -6.90 6.86
C SER A 56 -24.24 -7.05 8.37
N HIS A 57 -23.21 -7.78 8.81
CA HIS A 57 -22.97 -8.05 10.23
C HIS A 57 -21.52 -7.75 10.63
N PRO A 58 -21.30 -7.09 11.77
CA PRO A 58 -19.97 -7.05 12.39
C PRO A 58 -19.46 -8.45 12.76
N LEU A 59 -18.14 -8.63 12.80
CA LEU A 59 -17.52 -9.89 13.23
C LEU A 59 -17.85 -10.20 14.71
N ASP A 60 -18.52 -11.32 14.97
CA ASP A 60 -18.63 -11.91 16.31
C ASP A 60 -17.37 -12.75 16.63
N THR A 61 -16.46 -12.12 17.37
CA THR A 61 -15.19 -12.74 17.77
C THR A 61 -15.37 -13.83 18.82
N THR A 62 -16.40 -13.77 19.67
CA THR A 62 -16.63 -14.79 20.69
C THR A 62 -17.15 -16.07 20.03
N ALA A 63 -18.05 -15.94 19.06
CA ALA A 63 -18.50 -17.07 18.25
C ALA A 63 -17.36 -17.68 17.42
N ALA A 64 -16.52 -16.84 16.80
CA ALA A 64 -15.40 -17.31 15.97
C ALA A 64 -14.32 -18.08 16.76
N PHE A 65 -14.01 -17.64 17.98
CA PHE A 65 -12.92 -18.23 18.79
C PHE A 65 -13.38 -19.13 19.94
N GLY A 66 -14.69 -19.18 20.24
CA GLY A 66 -15.26 -19.96 21.34
C GLY A 66 -14.88 -19.47 22.75
N ARG A 67 -14.26 -18.30 22.87
CA ARG A 67 -13.84 -17.70 24.14
C ARG A 67 -13.73 -16.18 24.05
N ARG A 68 -13.70 -15.53 25.20
CA ARG A 68 -13.34 -14.10 25.33
C ARG A 68 -11.91 -13.98 25.81
N ALA A 69 -11.06 -13.36 25.00
CA ALA A 69 -9.65 -13.12 25.27
C ALA A 69 -9.15 -11.90 24.48
N PRO A 70 -8.00 -11.30 24.82
CA PRO A 70 -7.37 -10.28 23.98
C PRO A 70 -7.14 -10.80 22.55
N LEU A 71 -7.32 -9.91 21.57
CA LEU A 71 -7.23 -10.23 20.14
C LEU A 71 -6.09 -9.47 19.49
N ILE A 72 -5.46 -10.11 18.50
CA ILE A 72 -4.45 -9.52 17.62
C ILE A 72 -4.99 -9.59 16.20
N MET A 73 -4.88 -8.49 15.45
CA MET A 73 -5.24 -8.43 14.04
C MET A 73 -4.02 -8.01 13.24
N GLU A 74 -3.63 -8.85 12.28
CA GLU A 74 -2.56 -8.55 11.34
C GLU A 74 -3.14 -8.35 9.95
N ILE A 75 -2.95 -7.15 9.40
CA ILE A 75 -3.44 -6.80 8.06
C ILE A 75 -2.29 -6.98 7.08
N GLY A 76 -2.47 -7.87 6.11
CA GLY A 76 -1.46 -8.12 5.06
C GLY A 76 -0.33 -9.06 5.48
N PHE A 77 -0.62 -10.08 6.29
CA PHE A 77 0.35 -11.05 6.86
C PHE A 77 1.07 -11.95 5.82
N GLY A 78 0.67 -11.95 4.55
CA GLY A 78 1.36 -12.70 3.50
C GLY A 78 1.13 -14.22 3.58
N MET A 79 2.18 -15.01 3.88
CA MET A 79 2.12 -16.49 3.86
C MET A 79 1.87 -17.13 5.23
N GLY A 80 1.51 -16.32 6.23
CA GLY A 80 1.35 -16.76 7.61
C GLY A 80 2.22 -15.91 8.50
#